data_AF-A0AAE3LP72-F1
#
_entry.id   AF-A0AAE3LP72-F1
#
_cell.length_a   1.000
_cell.length_b   1.000
_cell.length_c   1.000
_cell.angle_alpha   90.00
_cell.angle_beta   90.00
_cell.angle_gamma   90.00
#
_symmetry.space_group_name_H-M   'P 1'
#
loop_
_entity.id
_entity.type
_entity.pdbx_description
1 polymer ?
#
loop_
_entity_poly.entity_id
_entity_poly.type
_entity_poly.pdbx_seq_one_letter_code
_entity_poly.pdbx_strand_id
1 'polypeptide(L)' 'MAKRKKNPDNKATLPQTPKNMKSDGIDVEYSEELADLQDREAVARSEAAEKRAKNKKL' A
#
# COMPACT_ATOMS: atom_id res chain seq x y z
N MET A 1 -21.90 32.75 30.82
CA MET A 1 -21.23 32.18 29.62
C MET A 1 -20.05 31.33 30.08
N ALA A 2 -20.14 30.00 30.02
CA ALA A 2 -19.01 29.12 30.37
C ALA A 2 -18.27 28.69 29.09
N LYS A 3 -16.97 28.98 29.02
CA LYS A 3 -16.12 28.71 27.85
C LYS A 3 -15.73 27.23 27.86
N ARG A 4 -16.20 26.44 26.87
CA ARG A 4 -15.79 25.04 26.67
C ARG A 4 -14.29 25.00 26.34
N LYS A 5 -13.48 24.41 27.22
CA LYS A 5 -12.07 24.09 26.96
C LYS A 5 -12.02 22.85 26.07
N LYS A 6 -11.58 23.00 24.81
CA LYS A 6 -11.26 21.86 23.95
C LYS A 6 -9.85 21.40 24.30
N ASN A 7 -9.69 20.16 24.75
CA ASN A 7 -8.38 19.53 24.94
C ASN A 7 -7.81 19.18 23.56
N PRO A 8 -6.62 19.67 23.16
CA PRO A 8 -6.18 19.56 21.78
C PRO A 8 -5.53 18.22 21.37
N ASP A 9 -5.14 17.33 22.29
CA ASP A 9 -4.09 16.35 21.96
C ASP A 9 -4.43 14.87 22.19
N ASN A 10 -5.68 14.45 22.01
CA ASN A 10 -5.98 13.03 21.81
C ASN A 10 -5.80 12.64 20.34
N LYS A 11 -4.58 12.80 19.82
CA LYS A 11 -4.16 12.24 18.52
C LYS A 11 -3.74 10.79 18.75
N ALA A 12 -4.69 9.92 19.11
CA ALA A 12 -4.45 8.49 19.06
C ALA A 12 -4.18 8.14 17.59
N THR A 13 -2.91 7.99 17.21
CA THR A 13 -2.54 7.46 15.91
C THR A 13 -2.93 5.99 15.96
N LEU A 14 -4.14 5.69 15.49
CA LEU A 14 -4.57 4.32 15.22
C LEU A 14 -3.90 3.94 13.90
N PRO A 15 -2.76 3.23 13.92
CA PRO A 15 -2.17 2.78 12.67
C PRO A 15 -3.18 1.88 11.96
N GLN A 16 -3.25 2.00 10.63
CA GLN A 16 -4.08 1.11 9.81
C GLN A 16 -3.72 -0.36 10.02
N THR A 17 -2.48 -0.64 10.39
CA THR A 17 -1.98 -1.98 10.67
C THR A 17 -1.59 -2.14 12.15
N PRO A 18 -2.12 -3.18 12.84
CA PRO A 18 -1.67 -3.57 14.17
C PRO A 18 -0.15 -3.77 14.23
N LYS A 19 0.47 -3.51 15.40
CA LYS A 19 1.94 -3.55 15.56
C LYS A 19 2.56 -4.89 15.17
N ASN A 20 1.86 -5.99 15.42
CA ASN A 20 2.29 -7.36 15.11
C ASN A 20 2.03 -7.78 13.66
N MET A 21 1.38 -6.94 12.85
CA MET A 21 1.10 -7.18 11.44
C MET A 21 1.87 -6.22 10.53
N LYS A 22 2.83 -5.46 11.09
CA LYS A 22 3.74 -4.66 10.29
C LYS A 22 4.73 -5.59 9.60
N SER A 23 4.98 -5.35 8.33
CA SER A 23 6.11 -6.00 7.65
C SER A 23 7.42 -5.59 8.34
N ASP A 24 8.41 -6.46 8.23
CA ASP A 24 9.78 -6.26 8.70
C ASP A 24 10.51 -5.12 7.95
N GLY A 25 9.99 -4.73 6.78
CA GLY A 25 10.56 -3.67 5.95
C GLY A 25 11.81 -4.12 5.20
N ILE A 26 11.99 -5.42 5.02
CA ILE A 26 13.06 -5.95 4.19
C ILE A 26 12.62 -5.82 2.73
N ASP A 27 13.31 -4.96 1.99
CA ASP A 27 13.12 -4.84 0.55
C ASP A 27 13.85 -6.02 -0.12
N VAL A 28 13.10 -6.93 -0.73
CA VAL A 28 13.65 -8.02 -1.55
C VAL A 28 13.39 -7.67 -3.01
N GLU A 29 14.44 -7.65 -3.84
CA GLU A 29 14.31 -7.36 -5.25
C GLU A 29 13.68 -8.50 -6.03
N TYR A 30 12.88 -8.14 -7.05
CA TYR A 30 12.30 -9.10 -7.98
C TYR A 30 13.38 -9.76 -8.83
N SER A 31 13.33 -11.09 -8.93
CA SER A 31 14.15 -11.90 -9.84
C SER A 31 13.25 -12.75 -10.73
N GLU A 32 13.37 -12.61 -12.05
CA GLU A 32 12.53 -13.36 -13.00
C GLU A 32 12.82 -14.88 -12.97
N GLU A 33 14.05 -15.28 -12.67
CA GLU A 33 14.45 -16.69 -12.60
C GLU A 33 13.82 -17.41 -11.38
N LEU A 34 13.64 -16.67 -10.28
CA LEU A 34 13.04 -17.19 -9.04
C LEU A 34 11.53 -16.96 -8.97
N ALA A 35 10.97 -16.23 -9.95
CA ALA A 35 9.56 -15.89 -9.98
C ALA A 35 8.70 -17.14 -10.17
N ASP A 36 7.72 -17.31 -9.29
CA ASP A 36 6.75 -18.38 -9.45
C ASP A 36 5.65 -18.02 -10.45
N LEU A 37 4.68 -18.93 -10.63
CA LEU A 37 3.56 -18.69 -11.54
C LEU A 37 2.75 -17.44 -11.16
N GLN A 38 2.52 -17.22 -9.87
CA GLN A 38 1.71 -16.11 -9.38
C GLN A 38 2.41 -14.77 -9.62
N ASP A 39 3.72 -14.72 -9.43
CA ASP A 39 4.54 -13.56 -9.72
C ASP A 39 4.47 -13.18 -11.21
N ARG A 40 4.61 -14.16 -12.10
CA ARG A 40 4.51 -13.93 -13.56
C ARG A 40 3.11 -13.44 -13.96
N GLU A 41 2.06 -14.01 -13.37
CA GLU A 41 0.69 -13.57 -13.60
C GLU A 41 0.44 -12.14 -13.09
N ALA A 42 1.04 -11.78 -11.94
CA ALA A 42 0.94 -10.44 -11.38
C ALA A 42 1.58 -9.40 -12.30
N VAL A 43 2.78 -9.68 -12.84
CA VAL A 43 3.45 -8.83 -13.83
C VAL A 43 2.57 -8.65 -15.07
N ALA A 44 2.10 -9.74 -15.66
CA ALA A 44 1.24 -9.69 -16.85
C ALA A 44 -0.04 -8.88 -16.61
N ARG A 45 -0.65 -9.02 -15.43
CA ARG A 45 -1.84 -8.26 -15.04
C ARG A 45 -1.54 -6.77 -14.89
N SER A 46 -0.38 -6.43 -14.32
CA SER A 46 0.08 -5.04 -14.17
C SER A 46 0.26 -4.37 -15.54
N GLU A 47 0.97 -5.02 -16.46
CA GLU A 47 1.18 -4.52 -17.82
C GLU A 47 -0.14 -4.30 -18.57
N ALA A 48 -1.09 -5.23 -18.42
CA ALA A 48 -2.41 -5.09 -19.03
C ALA A 48 -3.19 -3.89 -18.46
N ALA A 49 -3.10 -3.65 -17.15
CA ALA A 49 -3.71 -2.49 -16.52
C ALA A 49 -3.06 -1.17 -17.00
N GLU A 50 -1.75 -1.13 -17.12
CA GLU A 50 -1.04 0.05 -17.62
C GLU A 50 -1.42 0.38 -19.07
N LYS A 51 -1.50 -0.64 -19.95
CA LYS A 51 -1.98 -0.46 -21.33
C LYS A 51 -3.39 0.15 -21.36
N ARG A 52 -4.30 -0.34 -20.52
CA ARG A 52 -5.67 0.22 -20.39
C ARG A 52 -5.63 1.68 -19.92
N ALA A 53 -4.83 1.98 -18.91
CA ALA A 53 -4.72 3.33 -18.35
C ALA A 53 -4.17 4.33 -19.37
N LYS A 54 -3.12 3.94 -20.12
CA LYS A 54 -2.54 4.76 -21.20
C LYS A 54 -3.56 5.06 -22.29
N ASN A 55 -4.31 4.04 -22.72
CA ASN A 55 -5.33 4.20 -23.76
C ASN A 55 -6.52 5.09 -23.33
N LYS A 56 -6.80 5.19 -22.03
CA LYS A 56 -7.87 6.05 -21.50
C LYS A 56 -7.45 7.52 -21.34
N LYS A 57 -6.16 7.81 -21.37
CA LYS A 57 -5.61 9.16 -21.17
C LYS A 57 -5.48 9.95 -22.48
N LEU A 58 -5.81 9.33 -23.62
CA LEU A 58 -5.91 9.95 -24.95
C LEU A 58 -7.36 10.37 -25.24
#